data_AF-A0A3B1CES9-F1
#
_entry.id   AF-A0A3B1CES9-F1
#
_cell.length_a   1.000
_cell.length_b   1.000
_cell.length_c   1.000
_cell.angle_alpha   90.00
_cell.angle_beta   90.00
_cell.angle_gamma   90.00
#
_symmetry.space_group_name_H-M   'P 1'
#
loop_
_entity.id
_entity.type
_entity.pdbx_description
1 polymer ?
#
loop_
_entity_poly.entity_id
_entity_poly.type
_entity_poly.pdbx_seq_one_letter_code
_entity_poly.pdbx_strand_id
1 'polypeptide(L)'
;MTTEILEAISNTRRRFLNAALGLFSLISAIGVAYPVGLFLWPHRKKVGGVAVRSIKIPFSEIPIGEAKFVRFLNKAAVIIHPNEQEVLALSAICTHLGCIVKWNDGKKELDCPCHGGRFDIKGNVLAGPPPAPLASYKVRVEDEYIVIEEA
;
A
#
# COMPACT_ATOMS: atom_id res chain seq x y z
N MET A 1 -56.22 27.28 36.45
CA MET A 1 -54.97 28.06 36.58
C MET A 1 -53.82 27.26 37.19
N THR A 2 -54.04 26.40 38.20
CA THR A 2 -52.96 25.60 38.80
C THR A 2 -52.51 24.40 37.96
N THR A 3 -53.41 23.76 37.21
CA THR A 3 -53.12 22.57 36.38
C THR A 3 -52.29 22.89 35.14
N GLU A 4 -52.57 24.00 34.45
CA GLU A 4 -51.84 24.43 33.25
C GLU A 4 -50.39 24.83 33.56
N ILE A 5 -50.15 25.46 34.71
CA ILE A 5 -48.80 25.82 35.18
C ILE A 5 -48.00 24.56 35.52
N LEU A 6 -48.62 23.58 36.18
CA LEU A 6 -47.98 22.29 36.47
C LEU A 6 -47.66 21.50 35.19
N GLU A 7 -48.56 21.54 34.21
CA GLU A 7 -48.37 20.88 32.91
C GLU A 7 -47.26 21.55 32.09
N ALA A 8 -47.21 22.87 32.04
CA ALA A 8 -46.15 23.65 31.38
C ALA A 8 -44.76 23.42 32.01
N ILE A 9 -44.69 23.35 33.35
CA ILE A 9 -43.44 23.02 34.07
C ILE A 9 -43.03 21.57 33.77
N SER A 10 -43.97 20.62 33.75
CA SER A 10 -43.68 19.22 33.47
C SER A 10 -43.16 19.00 32.04
N ASN A 11 -43.73 19.69 31.05
CA ASN A 11 -43.29 19.65 29.65
C ASN A 11 -41.91 20.27 29.47
N THR A 12 -41.63 21.38 30.15
CA THR A 12 -40.31 22.03 30.13
C THR A 12 -39.23 21.12 30.73
N ARG A 13 -39.52 20.46 31.86
CA ARG A 13 -38.62 19.50 32.51
C ARG A 13 -38.36 18.25 31.65
N ARG A 14 -39.41 17.68 31.04
CA ARG A 14 -39.27 16.51 30.14
C ARG A 14 -38.45 16.84 28.90
N ARG A 15 -38.67 18.01 28.29
CA ARG A 15 -37.87 18.46 27.14
C ARG A 15 -36.39 18.64 27.50
N PHE A 16 -36.12 19.26 28.65
CA PHE A 16 -34.75 19.41 29.14
C PHE A 16 -34.07 18.06 29.39
N LEU A 17 -34.73 17.14 30.12
CA LEU A 17 -34.18 15.82 30.41
C LEU A 17 -33.93 14.99 29.14
N ASN A 18 -34.86 15.01 28.18
CA ASN A 18 -34.68 14.31 26.91
C ASN A 18 -33.53 14.90 26.08
N ALA A 19 -33.38 16.23 26.07
CA ALA A 19 -32.26 16.89 25.40
C ALA A 19 -30.91 16.54 26.06
N ALA A 20 -30.86 16.53 27.40
CA ALA A 20 -29.67 16.16 28.15
C ALA A 20 -29.26 14.69 27.93
N LEU A 21 -30.22 13.76 28.01
CA LEU A 21 -30.00 12.33 27.75
C LEU A 21 -29.61 12.06 26.30
N GLY A 22 -30.23 12.77 25.36
CA GLY A 22 -29.88 12.70 23.94
C GLY A 22 -28.45 13.18 23.66
N LEU A 23 -28.05 14.32 24.23
CA LEU A 23 -26.70 14.85 24.09
C LEU A 23 -25.66 13.92 24.72
N PHE A 24 -25.94 13.38 25.91
CA PHE A 24 -25.06 12.43 26.56
C PHE A 24 -24.87 11.17 25.72
N SER A 25 -25.96 10.61 25.19
CA SER A 25 -25.93 9.43 24.32
C SER A 25 -25.11 9.68 23.05
N LEU A 26 -25.23 10.87 22.45
CA LEU A 26 -24.45 11.25 21.28
C LEU A 26 -22.95 11.37 21.61
N ILE A 27 -22.61 12.02 22.73
CA ILE A 27 -21.22 12.15 23.19
C ILE A 27 -20.63 10.78 23.49
N SER A 28 -21.36 9.90 24.18
CA SER A 28 -20.91 8.53 24.45
C SER A 28 -20.72 7.73 23.16
N ALA A 29 -21.65 7.86 22.21
CA ALA A 29 -21.54 7.18 20.91
C ALA A 29 -20.31 7.65 20.13
N ILE A 30 -20.04 8.96 20.08
CA ILE A 30 -18.84 9.51 19.44
C ILE A 30 -17.58 9.07 20.19
N GLY A 31 -17.61 9.09 21.52
CA GLY A 31 -16.48 8.68 22.37
C GLY A 31 -16.08 7.22 22.19
N VAL A 32 -17.00 6.34 21.77
CA VAL A 32 -16.71 4.95 21.40
C VAL A 32 -16.40 4.80 19.92
N ALA A 33 -17.18 5.43 19.05
CA ALA A 33 -17.01 5.31 17.60
C ALA A 33 -15.66 5.89 17.13
N TYR A 34 -15.18 6.98 17.75
CA TYR A 34 -13.93 7.62 17.39
C TYR A 34 -12.70 6.72 17.62
N PRO A 35 -12.42 6.17 18.82
CA PRO A 35 -11.28 5.29 19.01
C PRO A 35 -11.40 3.98 18.23
N VAL A 36 -12.62 3.43 18.06
CA VAL A 36 -12.84 2.25 17.20
C VAL A 36 -12.50 2.58 15.75
N GLY A 37 -12.95 3.74 15.26
CA GLY A 37 -12.60 4.24 13.93
C GLY A 37 -11.10 4.41 13.76
N LEU A 38 -10.41 4.99 14.75
CA LEU A 38 -8.95 5.14 14.73
C LEU A 38 -8.21 3.80 14.79
N PHE A 39 -8.73 2.82 15.53
CA PHE A 39 -8.16 1.48 15.62
C PHE A 39 -8.29 0.72 14.30
N LEU A 40 -9.44 0.84 13.64
CA LEU A 40 -9.68 0.24 12.33
C LEU A 40 -8.98 1.01 11.20
N TRP A 41 -8.70 2.30 11.38
CA TRP A 41 -7.97 3.08 10.39
C TRP A 41 -6.53 2.57 10.31
N PRO A 42 -6.07 2.11 9.14
CA PRO A 42 -4.73 1.57 9.00
C PRO A 42 -3.70 2.65 9.29
N HIS A 43 -3.09 2.59 10.48
CA HIS A 43 -1.91 3.36 10.82
C HIS A 43 -0.77 2.86 9.95
N ARG A 44 -0.50 3.54 8.83
CA ARG A 44 0.73 3.36 8.07
C ARG A 44 1.89 3.83 8.94
N LYS A 45 2.35 2.98 9.86
CA LYS A 45 3.65 3.17 10.48
C LYS A 45 4.66 3.18 9.34
N LYS A 46 5.32 4.32 9.10
CA LYS A 46 6.61 4.30 8.41
C LYS A 46 7.46 3.33 9.21
N VAL A 47 7.76 2.18 8.63
CA VAL A 47 8.45 1.11 9.33
C VAL A 47 9.81 1.67 9.71
N GLY A 48 9.96 2.07 10.97
CA GLY A 48 11.22 2.55 11.56
C GLY A 48 12.18 1.40 11.84
N GLY A 49 12.18 0.37 11.00
CA GLY A 49 13.28 -0.57 10.90
C GLY A 49 14.16 -0.03 9.79
N VAL A 50 15.44 0.21 10.10
CA VAL A 50 16.53 0.66 9.21
C VAL A 50 16.00 0.97 7.81
N ALA A 51 15.80 2.25 7.50
CA ALA A 51 15.59 2.67 6.13
C ALA A 51 16.83 2.24 5.35
N VAL A 52 16.82 1.00 4.85
CA VAL A 52 17.76 0.49 3.87
C VAL A 52 17.37 1.25 2.62
N ARG A 53 17.83 2.51 2.57
CA ARG A 53 17.60 3.45 1.48
C ARG A 53 18.20 2.91 0.19
N SER A 54 19.19 2.04 0.34
CA SER A 54 19.88 1.36 -0.74
C SER A 54 20.19 -0.09 -0.38
N ILE A 55 19.89 -1.00 -1.30
CA ILE A 55 20.41 -2.36 -1.29
C ILE A 55 21.53 -2.43 -2.33
N LYS A 56 22.67 -3.03 -1.97
CA LYS A 56 23.79 -3.26 -2.89
C LYS A 56 23.81 -4.74 -3.27
N ILE A 57 23.74 -5.03 -4.56
CA ILE A 57 23.75 -6.40 -5.10
C ILE A 57 24.88 -6.50 -6.12
N PRO A 58 25.77 -7.49 -6.03
CA PRO A 58 26.86 -7.63 -6.99
C PRO A 58 26.33 -8.03 -8.38
N PHE A 59 26.98 -7.54 -9.44
CA PHE A 59 26.62 -7.89 -10.83
C PHE A 59 26.72 -9.39 -11.12
N SER A 60 27.62 -10.11 -10.44
CA SER A 60 27.81 -11.55 -10.59
C SER A 60 26.56 -12.36 -10.23
N GLU A 61 25.64 -11.80 -9.45
CA GLU A 61 24.41 -12.46 -9.04
C GLU A 61 23.27 -12.35 -10.08
N ILE A 62 23.43 -11.53 -11.13
CA ILE A 62 22.38 -11.28 -12.14
C ILE A 62 23.00 -11.29 -13.55
N PRO A 63 23.09 -12.48 -14.18
CA PRO A 63 23.53 -12.61 -15.57
C PRO A 63 22.64 -11.81 -16.53
N ILE A 64 23.20 -11.49 -17.70
CA ILE A 64 22.48 -10.77 -18.76
C ILE A 64 21.30 -11.64 -19.23
N GLY A 65 20.12 -11.04 -19.28
CA GLY A 65 18.87 -11.66 -19.71
C GLY A 65 18.10 -12.36 -18.58
N GLU A 66 18.63 -12.41 -17.36
CA GLU A 66 17.95 -12.96 -16.19
C GLU A 66 17.30 -11.88 -15.32
N ALA A 67 16.39 -12.32 -14.47
CA ALA A 67 15.74 -11.49 -13.47
C ALA A 67 15.90 -12.10 -12.06
N LYS A 68 16.26 -11.27 -11.09
CA LYS A 68 16.42 -11.67 -9.69
C LYS A 68 15.38 -11.01 -8.81
N PHE A 69 14.68 -11.82 -8.03
CA PHE A 69 13.72 -11.35 -7.05
C PHE A 69 14.40 -11.09 -5.71
N VAL A 70 14.18 -9.89 -5.18
CA VAL A 70 14.75 -9.45 -3.89
C VAL A 70 13.67 -8.79 -3.05
N ARG A 71 13.96 -8.64 -1.75
CA ARG A 71 13.07 -7.92 -0.84
C ARG A 71 13.65 -6.53 -0.59
N PHE A 72 12.91 -5.49 -0.98
CA PHE A 72 13.28 -4.09 -0.78
C PHE A 72 12.17 -3.36 -0.04
N LEU A 73 12.50 -2.65 1.05
CA LEU A 73 11.52 -1.96 1.90
C LEU A 73 10.35 -2.85 2.35
N ASN A 74 10.64 -4.11 2.69
CA ASN A 74 9.68 -5.15 3.05
C ASN A 74 8.67 -5.53 1.94
N LYS A 75 8.85 -5.02 0.73
CA LYS A 75 8.08 -5.34 -0.48
C LYS A 75 8.91 -6.20 -1.42
N ALA A 76 8.24 -6.96 -2.28
CA ALA A 76 8.93 -7.73 -3.32
C ALA A 76 9.35 -6.79 -4.46
N ALA A 77 10.60 -6.90 -4.88
CA ALA A 77 11.18 -6.20 -6.01
C ALA A 77 11.82 -7.23 -6.95
N VAL A 78 11.92 -6.86 -8.23
CA VAL A 78 12.60 -7.63 -9.27
C VAL A 78 13.63 -6.74 -9.92
N ILE A 79 14.83 -7.29 -10.11
CA ILE A 79 15.92 -6.65 -10.83
C ILE A 79 16.10 -7.42 -12.12
N ILE A 80 16.11 -6.71 -13.24
CA ILE A 80 16.22 -7.29 -14.57
C ILE A 80 17.44 -6.70 -15.22
N HIS A 81 18.29 -7.54 -15.79
CA HIS A 81 19.51 -7.12 -16.48
C HIS A 81 19.36 -7.41 -17.99
N PRO A 82 18.62 -6.58 -18.75
CA PRO A 82 18.37 -6.84 -20.17
C PRO A 82 19.62 -6.91 -21.06
N ASN A 83 20.59 -6.04 -20.81
CA ASN A 83 21.82 -5.89 -21.60
C ASN A 83 22.94 -5.32 -20.72
N GLU A 84 24.19 -5.36 -21.18
CA GLU A 84 25.38 -4.90 -20.41
C GLU A 84 25.33 -3.45 -19.92
N GLN A 85 24.45 -2.63 -20.50
CA GLN A 85 24.40 -1.18 -20.28
C GLN A 85 23.23 -0.75 -19.39
N GLU A 86 22.26 -1.64 -19.16
CA GLU A 86 20.99 -1.29 -18.52
C GLU A 86 20.61 -2.33 -17.48
N VAL A 87 20.34 -1.86 -16.28
CA VAL A 87 19.75 -2.62 -15.19
C VAL A 87 18.48 -1.93 -14.74
N LEU A 88 17.39 -2.68 -14.69
CA LEU A 88 16.08 -2.19 -14.29
C LEU A 88 15.71 -2.78 -12.94
N ALA A 89 15.17 -1.96 -12.05
CA ALA A 89 14.59 -2.43 -10.80
C ALA A 89 13.12 -2.00 -10.73
N LEU A 90 12.24 -2.97 -10.54
CA LEU A 90 10.80 -2.78 -10.51
C LEU A 90 10.20 -3.41 -9.25
N SER A 91 9.03 -2.95 -8.84
CA SER A 91 8.22 -3.67 -7.87
C SER A 91 7.73 -4.97 -8.50
N ALA A 92 7.92 -6.09 -7.79
CA ALA A 92 7.37 -7.37 -8.21
C ALA A 92 5.90 -7.56 -7.80
N ILE A 93 5.24 -6.51 -7.30
CA ILE A 93 3.87 -6.56 -6.81
C ILE A 93 2.93 -6.13 -7.94
N CYS A 94 2.09 -7.06 -8.40
CA CYS A 94 1.08 -6.80 -9.41
C CYS A 94 0.09 -5.73 -8.93
N THR A 95 -0.14 -4.72 -9.76
CA THR A 95 -1.04 -3.58 -9.48
C THR A 95 -2.52 -3.92 -9.48
N HIS A 96 -2.90 -5.16 -9.82
CA HIS A 96 -4.28 -5.62 -9.70
C HIS A 96 -4.69 -5.82 -8.23
N LEU A 97 -4.19 -6.89 -7.59
CA LEU A 97 -4.54 -7.27 -6.21
C LEU A 97 -3.31 -7.65 -5.36
N GLY A 98 -2.10 -7.31 -5.82
CA GLY A 98 -0.88 -7.44 -5.02
C GLY A 98 -0.16 -8.79 -5.09
N CYS A 99 -0.54 -9.69 -6.01
CA CYS A 99 0.22 -10.92 -6.25
C CYS A 99 1.65 -10.65 -6.73
N ILE A 100 2.58 -11.55 -6.40
CA ILE A 100 3.95 -11.44 -6.90
C ILE A 100 4.01 -11.94 -8.35
N VAL A 101 4.50 -11.09 -9.25
CA VAL A 101 4.71 -11.45 -10.66
C VAL A 101 5.91 -12.41 -10.79
N LYS A 102 5.94 -13.19 -11.87
CA LYS A 102 7.04 -14.09 -12.20
C LYS A 102 7.70 -13.64 -13.50
N TRP A 103 9.01 -13.86 -13.58
CA TRP A 103 9.75 -13.64 -14.81
C TRP A 103 9.50 -14.79 -15.80
N ASN A 104 9.27 -14.44 -17.06
CA ASN A 104 9.11 -15.37 -18.16
C ASN A 104 10.31 -15.24 -19.10
N ASP A 105 11.27 -16.16 -18.99
CA ASP A 105 12.50 -16.14 -19.79
C ASP A 105 12.27 -16.24 -21.30
N GLY A 106 11.23 -16.95 -21.73
CA GLY A 106 10.93 -17.15 -23.15
C GLY A 106 10.37 -15.90 -23.83
N LYS A 107 9.63 -15.07 -23.08
CA LYS A 107 9.01 -13.83 -23.60
C LYS A 107 9.72 -12.56 -23.17
N LYS A 108 10.60 -12.63 -22.17
CA LYS A 108 11.21 -11.48 -21.50
C LYS A 108 10.14 -10.51 -20.95
N GLU A 109 9.12 -11.10 -20.34
CA GLU A 109 7.95 -10.43 -19.74
C GLU A 109 7.80 -10.82 -18.26
N LEU A 110 7.00 -10.04 -17.52
CA LEU A 110 6.57 -10.37 -16.17
C LEU A 110 5.10 -10.82 -16.18
N ASP A 111 4.86 -12.06 -15.76
CA ASP A 111 3.54 -12.69 -15.76
C ASP A 111 2.99 -12.82 -14.33
N CYS A 112 1.77 -12.33 -14.10
CA CYS A 112 1.06 -12.48 -12.84
C CYS A 112 0.23 -13.78 -12.86
N PRO A 113 0.57 -14.79 -12.02
CA PRO A 113 -0.08 -16.10 -12.04
C PRO A 113 -1.52 -16.09 -11.50
N CYS A 114 -1.95 -15.02 -10.82
CA CYS A 114 -3.25 -14.99 -10.17
C CYS A 114 -4.42 -14.78 -11.14
N HIS A 115 -4.27 -13.84 -12.08
CA HIS A 115 -5.35 -13.44 -12.99
C HIS A 115 -4.86 -13.13 -14.42
N GLY A 116 -3.64 -13.59 -14.77
CA GLY A 116 -3.08 -13.43 -16.13
C GLY A 116 -2.67 -12.01 -16.51
N GLY A 117 -2.39 -11.14 -15.53
CA GLY A 117 -1.79 -9.83 -15.80
C GLY A 117 -0.39 -10.00 -16.41
N ARG A 118 -0.08 -9.25 -17.46
CA ARG A 118 1.21 -9.31 -18.15
C ARG A 118 1.84 -7.94 -18.20
N PHE A 119 3.14 -7.88 -17.98
CA PHE A 119 3.92 -6.65 -18.05
C PHE A 119 5.15 -6.83 -18.92
N ASP A 120 5.56 -5.76 -19.60
CA ASP A 120 6.83 -5.74 -20.34
C ASP A 120 8.03 -5.68 -19.38
N ILE A 121 9.23 -5.71 -19.96
CA ILE A 121 10.49 -5.64 -19.21
C ILE A 121 10.67 -4.33 -18.42
N LYS A 122 9.95 -3.27 -18.80
CA LYS A 122 9.96 -1.96 -18.12
C LYS A 122 8.81 -1.83 -17.11
N GLY A 123 7.97 -2.87 -16.97
CA GLY A 123 6.84 -2.91 -16.05
C GLY A 123 5.55 -2.31 -16.61
N ASN A 124 5.48 -1.93 -17.88
CA ASN A 124 4.23 -1.44 -18.49
C ASN A 124 3.23 -2.58 -18.67
N VAL A 125 1.95 -2.30 -18.50
CA VAL A 125 0.88 -3.30 -18.69
C VAL A 125 0.78 -3.67 -20.17
N LEU A 126 0.97 -4.94 -20.49
CA LEU A 126 0.76 -5.49 -21.82
C LEU A 126 -0.64 -6.08 -21.97
N ALA A 127 -1.12 -6.77 -20.93
CA ALA A 127 -2.42 -7.44 -20.97
C ALA A 127 -2.96 -7.75 -19.56
N GLY A 128 -4.25 -8.11 -19.52
CA GLY A 128 -4.94 -8.59 -18.33
C GLY A 128 -5.60 -7.48 -17.51
N PRO A 129 -6.07 -7.79 -16.30
CA PRO A 129 -6.78 -6.86 -15.44
C PRO A 129 -5.96 -5.75 -14.75
N PRO A 130 -4.60 -5.78 -14.63
CA PRO A 130 -3.88 -4.73 -13.90
C PRO A 130 -4.17 -3.32 -14.46
N PRO A 131 -4.56 -2.34 -13.63
CA PRO A 131 -4.97 -1.01 -14.10
C PRO A 131 -3.79 -0.07 -14.35
N ALA A 132 -2.58 -0.42 -13.91
CA ALA A 132 -1.41 0.47 -13.95
C ALA A 132 -0.08 -0.30 -14.09
N PRO A 133 0.98 0.34 -14.61
CA PRO A 133 2.34 -0.22 -14.64
C PRO A 133 2.89 -0.55 -13.25
N LEU A 134 3.86 -1.47 -13.21
CA LEU A 134 4.66 -1.73 -12.01
C LEU A 134 5.47 -0.48 -11.63
N ALA A 135 5.60 -0.21 -10.34
CA ALA A 135 6.43 0.90 -9.86
C ALA A 135 7.91 0.62 -10.14
N SER A 136 8.62 1.59 -10.71
CA SER A 136 10.07 1.52 -10.91
C SER A 136 10.83 2.05 -9.69
N TYR A 137 11.99 1.47 -9.41
CA TYR A 137 12.96 1.98 -8.44
C TYR A 137 14.13 2.63 -9.18
N LYS A 138 14.80 3.57 -8.51
CA LYS A 138 16.02 4.19 -9.06
C LYS A 138 17.16 3.18 -8.96
N VAL A 139 17.89 3.02 -10.04
CA VAL A 139 19.06 2.14 -10.08
C VAL A 139 20.30 3.01 -10.30
N ARG A 140 21.33 2.80 -9.49
CA ARG A 140 22.67 3.33 -9.70
C ARG A 140 23.65 2.17 -9.75
N VAL A 141 24.53 2.20 -10.75
CA VAL A 141 25.63 1.25 -10.86
C VAL A 141 26.87 1.89 -10.23
N GLU A 142 27.40 1.26 -9.19
CA GLU A 142 28.64 1.66 -8.51
C GLU A 142 29.65 0.50 -8.62
N ASP A 143 30.64 0.65 -9.48
CA ASP A 143 31.68 -0.37 -9.76
C ASP A 143 31.08 -1.76 -10.08
N GLU A 144 31.20 -2.72 -9.15
CA GLU A 144 30.68 -4.08 -9.28
C GLU A 144 29.28 -4.27 -8.64
N TYR A 145 28.66 -3.20 -8.14
CA TYR A 145 27.39 -3.25 -7.41
C TYR A 145 26.25 -2.49 -8.10
N ILE A 146 25.08 -3.11 -8.09
CA ILE A 146 23.79 -2.51 -8.39
C ILE A 146 23.21 -1.97 -7.09
N VAL A 147 22.98 -0.66 -7.05
CA VAL A 147 22.40 0.06 -5.92
C VAL A 147 20.97 0.46 -6.27
N ILE A 148 19.99 0.00 -5.48
CA ILE A 148 18.58 0.32 -5.70
C ILE A 148 18.10 1.32 -4.66
N GLU A 149 17.58 2.45 -5.10
CA GLU A 149 17.02 3.51 -4.26
C GLU A 149 15.50 3.66 -4.49
N GLU A 150 14.77 4.11 -3.46
CA GLU A 150 13.35 4.48 -3.62
C GLU A 150 13.24 5.71 -4.54
N ALA A 151 12.33 5.64 -5.54
CA ALA A 151 12.17 6.66 -6.56
C ALA A 151 11.59 7.97 -6.02
#